data_AF-A0A0C4FCQ2-F1
#
_entry.id   AF-A0A0C4FCQ2-F1
#
_cell.length_a   1.000
_cell.length_b   1.000
_cell.length_c   1.000
_cell.angle_alpha   90.00
_cell.angle_beta   90.00
_cell.angle_gamma   90.00
#
_symmetry.space_group_name_H-M   'P 1'
#
loop_
_entity.id
_entity.type
_entity.pdbx_description
1 polymer ?
#
loop_
_entity_poly.entity_id
_entity_poly.type
_entity_poly.pdbx_seq_one_letter_code
_entity_poly.pdbx_strand_id
1 'polypeptide(L)'
;MVKPLSVFPVFSVFLPQVFSHSFIIALDGANGVQSSGFGTRLTTRGQVHQYTGIITDKEIKAGTVGPCGRIFGGDNFPPFVIDPHAELARAEASGVSAVHKDGSIVMGVFVHNPDGSGPFNCDYSRDGSLSTFEPMNITVQVEGVDGVNPAAHNYVYPLTAAFYP
;
A
#
# COMPACT_ATOMS: atom_id res chain seq x y z
N MET A 1 -54.62 0.36 33.72
CA MET A 1 -53.16 0.53 33.96
C MET A 1 -52.43 0.07 32.70
N VAL A 2 -51.91 1.00 31.90
CA VAL A 2 -51.13 0.68 30.70
C VAL A 2 -49.65 0.84 31.06
N LYS A 3 -48.86 -0.22 30.86
CA LYS A 3 -47.42 -0.26 31.18
C LYS A 3 -46.67 0.49 30.07
N PRO A 4 -45.80 1.47 30.37
CA PRO A 4 -45.06 2.17 29.34
C PRO A 4 -44.01 1.24 28.74
N LEU A 5 -43.99 1.15 27.41
CA LEU A 5 -42.99 0.41 26.65
C LEU A 5 -41.70 1.25 26.61
N SER A 6 -40.64 0.78 27.27
CA SER A 6 -39.33 1.44 27.23
C SER A 6 -38.73 1.31 25.82
N VAL A 7 -38.66 2.43 25.11
CA VAL A 7 -37.98 2.54 23.81
C VAL A 7 -36.49 2.72 24.10
N PHE A 8 -35.68 1.70 23.86
CA PHE A 8 -34.22 1.82 23.87
C PHE A 8 -33.77 2.44 22.54
N PRO A 9 -33.06 3.59 22.54
CA PRO A 9 -32.48 4.13 21.31
C PRO A 9 -31.32 3.23 20.86
N VAL A 10 -31.47 2.64 19.67
CA VAL A 10 -30.38 1.93 18.99
C VAL A 10 -29.47 2.98 18.36
N PHE A 11 -28.31 3.21 18.97
CA PHE A 11 -27.29 4.10 18.42
C PHE A 11 -26.49 3.30 17.38
N SER A 12 -26.81 3.47 16.10
CA SER A 12 -25.99 2.90 15.01
C SER A 12 -24.63 3.58 14.99
N VAL A 13 -23.59 2.84 15.34
CA VAL A 13 -22.20 3.27 15.20
C VAL A 13 -21.84 3.22 13.72
N PHE A 14 -21.74 4.38 13.07
CA PHE A 14 -21.11 4.51 11.76
C PHE A 14 -19.59 4.40 11.97
N LEU A 15 -19.03 3.23 11.68
CA LEU A 15 -17.58 3.06 11.60
C LEU A 15 -17.09 3.76 10.33
N PRO A 16 -16.09 4.66 10.41
CA PRO A 16 -15.49 5.24 9.22
C PRO A 16 -14.91 4.13 8.34
N GLN A 17 -15.36 4.04 7.10
CA GLN A 17 -14.78 3.17 6.08
C GLN A 17 -13.62 3.95 5.45
N VAL A 18 -12.39 3.47 5.60
CA VAL A 18 -11.22 4.05 4.94
C VAL A 18 -11.02 3.31 3.62
N PHE A 19 -11.41 3.93 2.52
CA PHE A 19 -11.14 3.43 1.18
C PHE A 19 -9.80 4.02 0.70
N SER A 20 -8.69 3.37 1.04
CA SER A 20 -7.37 3.77 0.54
C SER A 20 -7.07 2.96 -0.72
N HIS A 21 -7.16 3.61 -1.88
CA HIS A 21 -6.82 3.02 -3.18
C HIS A 21 -5.45 3.48 -3.63
N SER A 22 -4.43 3.18 -2.84
CA SER A 22 -3.06 3.64 -3.08
C SER A 22 -2.06 2.52 -2.85
N PHE A 23 -0.95 2.59 -3.59
CA PHE A 23 0.04 1.52 -3.67
C PHE A 23 1.44 2.12 -3.58
N ILE A 24 2.25 1.60 -2.67
CA ILE A 24 3.69 1.88 -2.66
C ILE A 24 4.31 1.07 -3.80
N ILE A 25 4.91 1.76 -4.76
CA ILE A 25 5.48 1.12 -5.95
C ILE A 25 7.01 1.19 -5.99
N ALA A 26 7.60 2.10 -5.21
CA ALA A 26 9.04 2.30 -5.13
C ALA A 26 9.48 2.77 -3.72
N LEU A 27 10.70 2.40 -3.34
CA LEU A 27 11.42 2.97 -2.19
C LEU A 27 12.74 3.57 -2.66
N ASP A 28 12.94 4.86 -2.43
CA ASP A 28 14.17 5.55 -2.80
C ASP A 28 15.20 5.47 -1.67
N GLY A 29 16.19 4.59 -1.86
CA GLY A 29 17.23 4.31 -0.88
C GLY A 29 18.39 5.29 -0.92
N ALA A 30 18.96 5.59 0.25
CA ALA A 30 20.15 6.43 0.40
C ALA A 30 21.42 5.83 -0.23
N ASN A 31 21.40 4.53 -0.53
CA ASN A 31 22.43 3.81 -1.25
C ASN A 31 22.31 3.94 -2.79
N GLY A 32 21.40 4.79 -3.29
CA GLY A 32 21.16 4.98 -4.73
C GLY A 32 20.39 3.82 -5.38
N VAL A 33 19.88 2.88 -4.58
CA VAL A 33 19.02 1.78 -5.03
C VAL A 33 17.57 2.22 -4.90
N GLN A 34 16.78 1.95 -5.95
CA GLN A 34 15.33 2.08 -5.91
C GLN A 34 14.71 0.68 -5.93
N SER A 35 14.26 0.19 -4.77
CA SER A 35 13.55 -1.09 -4.69
C SER A 35 12.11 -0.94 -5.20
N SER A 36 11.63 -1.95 -5.92
CA SER A 36 10.26 -2.02 -6.42
C SER A 36 9.34 -2.80 -5.47
N GLY A 37 8.06 -2.42 -5.39
CA GLY A 37 7.05 -3.20 -4.67
C GLY A 37 6.83 -4.61 -5.24
N PHE A 38 6.26 -5.51 -4.44
CA PHE A 38 5.92 -6.85 -4.91
C PHE A 38 4.83 -6.78 -5.97
N GLY A 39 5.04 -7.52 -7.05
CA GLY A 39 4.10 -7.52 -8.15
C GLY A 39 3.98 -6.16 -8.82
N THR A 40 5.00 -5.29 -8.72
CA THR A 40 5.18 -4.13 -9.61
C THR A 40 6.19 -4.49 -10.71
N ARG A 41 6.01 -3.91 -11.90
CA ARG A 41 6.81 -4.19 -13.09
C ARG A 41 7.01 -2.87 -13.81
N LEU A 42 8.26 -2.49 -14.00
CA LEU A 42 8.61 -1.33 -14.80
C LEU A 42 8.81 -1.80 -16.24
N THR A 43 8.11 -1.19 -17.22
CA THR A 43 8.50 -1.41 -18.62
C THR A 43 9.71 -0.55 -18.96
N THR A 44 10.34 -0.85 -20.10
CA THR A 44 11.40 -0.01 -20.68
C THR A 44 10.96 1.41 -21.02
N ARG A 45 9.66 1.73 -20.99
CA ARG A 45 9.11 3.08 -21.25
C ARG A 45 8.64 3.81 -19.99
N GLY A 46 8.80 3.22 -18.81
CA GLY A 46 8.24 3.73 -17.57
C GLY A 46 7.27 2.75 -16.91
N GLN A 47 6.74 3.17 -15.77
CA GLN A 47 6.00 2.32 -14.83
C GLN A 47 4.78 1.67 -15.48
N VAL A 48 4.59 0.36 -15.24
CA VAL A 48 3.28 -0.26 -15.43
C VAL A 48 2.51 -0.08 -14.14
N HIS A 49 1.31 0.47 -14.26
CA HIS A 49 0.35 0.49 -13.17
C HIS A 49 -0.13 -0.94 -12.95
N GLN A 50 0.26 -1.55 -11.83
CA GLN A 50 -0.31 -2.82 -11.44
C GLN A 50 -1.38 -2.61 -10.38
N TYR A 51 -2.53 -3.20 -10.67
CA TYR A 51 -3.65 -3.27 -9.75
C TYR A 51 -3.29 -4.14 -8.54
N THR A 52 -4.08 -4.01 -7.48
CA THR A 52 -3.97 -4.89 -6.32
C THR A 52 -4.02 -6.36 -6.72
N GLY A 53 -3.28 -7.21 -5.99
CA GLY A 53 -3.47 -8.65 -6.07
C GLY A 53 -4.89 -8.98 -5.66
N ILE A 54 -5.62 -9.70 -6.51
CA ILE A 54 -6.97 -10.15 -6.20
C ILE A 54 -6.94 -11.66 -6.02
N ILE A 55 -7.65 -12.11 -5.00
CA ILE A 55 -7.83 -13.51 -4.66
C ILE A 55 -9.32 -13.78 -4.49
N THR A 56 -9.83 -14.80 -5.19
CA THR A 56 -11.22 -15.24 -5.03
C THR A 56 -11.29 -16.53 -4.23
N ASP A 57 -12.39 -16.75 -3.51
CA ASP A 57 -12.64 -18.01 -2.79
C ASP A 57 -12.54 -19.24 -3.69
N LYS A 58 -12.94 -19.10 -4.96
CA LYS A 58 -12.84 -20.17 -5.96
C LYS A 58 -11.37 -20.54 -6.23
N GLU A 59 -10.51 -19.54 -6.38
CA GLU A 59 -9.08 -19.74 -6.62
C GLU A 59 -8.37 -20.30 -5.39
N ILE A 60 -8.76 -19.87 -4.18
CA ILE A 60 -8.29 -20.47 -2.92
C ILE A 60 -8.66 -21.95 -2.87
N LYS A 61 -9.94 -22.27 -3.08
CA LYS A 61 -10.44 -23.66 -3.05
C LYS A 61 -9.80 -24.54 -4.11
N ALA A 62 -9.49 -23.97 -5.27
CA ALA A 62 -8.83 -24.68 -6.36
C ALA A 62 -7.30 -24.78 -6.20
N GLY A 63 -6.70 -24.06 -5.25
CA GLY A 63 -5.25 -24.02 -5.07
C GLY A 63 -4.49 -23.41 -6.24
N THR A 64 -5.14 -22.55 -7.04
CA THR A 64 -4.56 -21.99 -8.27
C THR A 64 -3.79 -20.68 -8.05
N VAL A 65 -3.85 -20.12 -6.83
CA VAL A 65 -3.17 -18.87 -6.45
C VAL A 65 -2.54 -19.01 -5.06
N GLY A 66 -1.47 -18.25 -4.83
CA GLY A 66 -0.82 -18.13 -3.53
C GLY A 66 -1.51 -17.10 -2.62
N PRO A 67 -0.91 -16.78 -1.45
CA PRO A 67 -1.50 -15.86 -0.47
C PRO A 67 -1.66 -14.42 -0.99
N CYS A 68 -0.88 -14.03 -2.00
CA CYS A 68 -0.97 -12.71 -2.63
C CYS A 68 -1.91 -12.67 -3.85
N GLY A 69 -2.60 -13.76 -4.16
CA GLY A 69 -3.52 -13.83 -5.30
C GLY A 69 -2.81 -13.69 -6.64
N ARG A 70 -3.46 -13.01 -7.58
CA ARG A 70 -2.92 -12.74 -8.92
C ARG A 70 -3.16 -11.30 -9.36
N ILE A 71 -2.33 -10.87 -10.28
CA ILE A 71 -2.55 -9.65 -11.06
C ILE A 71 -3.35 -10.03 -12.31
N PHE A 72 -4.41 -9.28 -12.60
CA PHE A 72 -5.28 -9.52 -13.77
C PHE A 72 -4.69 -9.06 -15.11
N GLY A 73 -3.55 -8.36 -15.09
CA GLY A 73 -2.96 -7.73 -16.27
C GLY A 73 -3.59 -6.37 -16.59
N GLY A 74 -2.95 -5.63 -17.50
CA GLY A 74 -3.28 -4.26 -17.91
C GLY A 74 -2.21 -3.71 -18.85
N ASP A 75 -2.53 -2.78 -19.75
CA ASP A 75 -1.57 -2.15 -20.68
C ASP A 75 -0.63 -3.14 -21.41
N ASN A 76 -1.21 -4.17 -22.03
CA ASN A 76 -0.50 -5.28 -22.73
C ASN A 76 0.30 -6.24 -21.82
N PHE A 77 0.15 -6.13 -20.50
CA PHE A 77 0.77 -7.05 -19.55
C PHE A 77 -0.14 -8.27 -19.29
N PRO A 78 0.36 -9.52 -19.43
CA PRO A 78 -0.44 -10.71 -19.15
C PRO A 78 -0.69 -10.89 -17.65
N PRO A 79 -1.84 -11.46 -17.25
CA PRO A 79 -2.08 -11.83 -15.86
C PRO A 79 -1.04 -12.85 -15.36
N PHE A 80 -0.70 -12.78 -14.07
CA PHE A 80 0.19 -13.74 -13.42
C PHE A 80 -0.14 -13.89 -11.92
N VAL A 81 0.15 -15.06 -11.38
CA VAL A 81 0.07 -15.35 -9.94
C VAL A 81 1.26 -14.70 -9.24
N ILE A 82 1.00 -13.97 -8.16
CA ILE A 82 2.08 -13.38 -7.36
C ILE A 82 2.70 -14.49 -6.52
N ASP A 83 3.98 -14.74 -6.76
CA ASP A 83 4.82 -15.63 -5.95
C ASP A 83 5.72 -14.78 -5.04
N PRO A 84 5.43 -14.71 -3.72
CA PRO A 84 6.20 -13.89 -2.77
C PRO A 84 7.69 -14.25 -2.72
N HIS A 85 8.06 -15.52 -2.91
CA HIS A 85 9.46 -15.92 -2.90
C HIS A 85 10.18 -15.40 -4.14
N ALA A 86 9.54 -15.49 -5.30
CA ALA A 86 10.09 -14.96 -6.54
C ALA A 86 10.14 -13.42 -6.53
N GLU A 87 9.15 -12.74 -5.93
CA GLU A 87 9.17 -11.28 -5.76
C GLU A 87 10.30 -10.86 -4.80
N LEU A 88 10.48 -11.55 -3.67
CA LEU A 88 11.56 -11.27 -2.74
C LEU A 88 12.92 -11.45 -3.40
N ALA A 89 13.13 -12.57 -4.10
CA ALA A 89 14.38 -12.84 -4.81
C ALA A 89 14.68 -11.78 -5.88
N ARG A 90 13.65 -11.26 -6.57
CA ARG A 90 13.81 -10.13 -7.50
C ARG A 90 14.24 -8.85 -6.78
N ALA A 91 13.59 -8.53 -5.67
CA ALA A 91 13.92 -7.35 -4.87
C ALA A 91 15.35 -7.43 -4.33
N GLU A 92 15.76 -8.57 -3.79
CA GLU A 92 17.12 -8.81 -3.32
C GLU A 92 18.15 -8.69 -4.45
N ALA A 93 17.85 -9.25 -5.63
CA ALA A 93 18.73 -9.17 -6.79
C ALA A 93 18.87 -7.74 -7.35
N SER A 94 17.82 -6.91 -7.25
CA SER A 94 17.88 -5.48 -7.60
C SER A 94 18.57 -4.61 -6.54
N GLY A 95 18.83 -5.19 -5.36
CA GLY A 95 19.31 -4.47 -4.18
C GLY A 95 18.17 -3.99 -3.29
N VAL A 96 18.48 -3.91 -2.00
CA VAL A 96 17.57 -3.42 -0.96
C VAL A 96 17.86 -1.95 -0.68
N SER A 97 16.84 -1.09 -0.77
CA SER A 97 16.93 0.32 -0.42
C SER A 97 17.38 0.51 1.02
N ALA A 98 18.40 1.34 1.24
CA ALA A 98 18.85 1.72 2.58
C ALA A 98 18.11 2.95 3.09
N VAL A 99 17.81 2.97 4.39
CA VAL A 99 17.27 4.15 5.08
C VAL A 99 18.26 5.32 4.99
N HIS A 100 17.75 6.54 4.88
CA HIS A 100 18.57 7.75 4.87
C HIS A 100 19.20 8.03 6.23
N LYS A 101 20.30 8.79 6.23
CA LYS A 101 21.06 9.09 7.46
C LYS A 101 20.26 9.85 8.51
N ASP A 102 19.24 10.57 8.08
CA ASP A 102 18.30 11.30 8.93
C ASP A 102 17.13 10.43 9.43
N GLY A 103 17.14 9.13 9.12
CA GLY A 103 16.08 8.19 9.48
C GLY A 103 14.86 8.24 8.54
N SER A 104 14.94 8.96 7.43
CA SER A 104 13.83 9.05 6.46
C SER A 104 13.77 7.84 5.52
N ILE A 105 12.54 7.48 5.18
CA ILE A 105 12.14 6.50 4.17
C ILE A 105 11.28 7.24 3.16
N VAL A 106 11.74 7.30 1.92
CA VAL A 106 11.05 7.96 0.82
C VAL A 106 10.37 6.90 -0.04
N MET A 107 9.04 7.00 -0.13
CA MET A 107 8.18 6.09 -0.88
C MET A 107 7.59 6.78 -2.10
N GLY A 108 7.58 6.09 -3.23
CA GLY A 108 6.76 6.45 -4.39
C GLY A 108 5.37 5.80 -4.25
N VAL A 109 4.33 6.62 -4.12
CA VAL A 109 2.94 6.18 -3.97
C VAL A 109 2.15 6.48 -5.22
N PHE A 110 1.56 5.45 -5.81
CA PHE A 110 0.56 5.58 -6.87
C PHE A 110 -0.84 5.54 -6.25
N VAL A 111 -1.65 6.58 -6.52
CA VAL A 111 -3.02 6.68 -6.04
C VAL A 111 -3.95 6.33 -7.20
N HIS A 112 -4.55 5.14 -7.13
CA HIS A 112 -5.35 4.61 -8.21
C HIS A 112 -6.70 5.32 -8.36
N ASN A 113 -7.42 5.48 -7.25
CA ASN A 113 -8.66 6.24 -7.20
C ASN A 113 -8.42 7.54 -6.43
N PRO A 114 -9.11 8.64 -6.80
CA PRO A 114 -8.93 9.94 -6.16
C PRO A 114 -8.98 9.92 -4.63
N ASP A 115 -9.77 9.03 -4.04
CA ASP A 115 -9.98 8.88 -2.59
C ASP A 115 -8.82 8.20 -1.83
N GLY A 116 -7.73 7.84 -2.51
CA GLY A 116 -6.58 7.15 -1.91
C GLY A 116 -5.45 8.06 -1.39
N SER A 117 -5.63 9.38 -1.26
CA SER A 117 -4.51 10.30 -1.00
C SER A 117 -4.15 10.48 0.47
N GLY A 118 -4.79 9.75 1.38
CA GLY A 118 -4.47 9.75 2.81
C GLY A 118 -5.50 10.48 3.68
N PRO A 119 -5.11 11.06 4.84
CA PRO A 119 -3.74 11.16 5.34
C PRO A 119 -3.14 9.78 5.66
N PHE A 120 -1.87 9.58 5.32
CA PHE A 120 -1.16 8.36 5.67
C PHE A 120 -0.59 8.44 7.08
N ASN A 121 -0.48 7.27 7.72
CA ASN A 121 0.33 7.03 8.90
C ASN A 121 1.29 5.88 8.58
N CYS A 122 2.45 5.86 9.22
CA CYS A 122 3.44 4.81 9.04
C CYS A 122 3.97 4.39 10.40
N ASP A 123 4.08 3.08 10.60
CA ASP A 123 4.68 2.50 11.79
C ASP A 123 5.79 1.53 11.37
N TYR A 124 6.74 1.29 12.27
CA TYR A 124 7.86 0.38 12.03
C TYR A 124 8.06 -0.59 13.18
N SER A 125 8.55 -1.80 12.87
CA SER A 125 8.97 -2.78 13.86
C SER A 125 10.49 -2.68 14.01
N ARG A 126 10.94 -2.15 15.16
CA ARG A 126 12.36 -1.89 15.44
C ARG A 126 13.23 -3.15 15.44
N ASP A 127 12.65 -4.28 15.87
CA ASP A 127 13.32 -5.58 15.96
C ASP A 127 13.07 -6.47 14.73
N GLY A 128 12.28 -6.00 13.76
CA GLY A 128 11.91 -6.75 12.56
C GLY A 128 11.04 -7.98 12.82
N SER A 129 10.55 -8.19 14.05
CA SER A 129 9.70 -9.35 14.40
C SER A 129 8.25 -9.18 13.95
N LEU A 130 7.85 -7.95 13.60
CA LEU A 130 6.48 -7.55 13.28
C LEU A 130 5.48 -7.79 14.43
N SER A 131 5.96 -7.98 15.66
CA SER A 131 5.11 -8.19 16.84
C SER A 131 4.72 -6.88 17.54
N THR A 132 5.57 -5.87 17.44
CA THR A 132 5.32 -4.52 17.97
C THR A 132 5.67 -3.48 16.92
N PHE A 133 4.85 -2.43 16.87
CA PHE A 133 5.00 -1.33 15.93
C PHE A 133 5.11 -0.01 16.70
N GLU A 134 6.09 0.80 16.32
CA GLU A 134 6.30 2.16 16.83
C GLU A 134 5.96 3.16 15.72
N PRO A 135 5.36 4.32 16.04
CA PRO A 135 4.97 5.30 15.02
C PRO A 135 6.18 5.99 14.39
N MET A 136 6.07 6.27 13.09
CA MET A 136 6.96 7.15 12.34
C MET A 136 6.25 8.50 12.09
N ASN A 137 7.03 9.57 12.03
CA ASN A 137 6.50 10.87 11.63
C ASN A 137 6.42 10.96 10.12
N ILE A 138 5.23 11.23 9.58
CA ILE A 138 5.09 11.58 8.16
C ILE A 138 5.54 13.04 7.97
N THR A 139 6.62 13.24 7.22
CA THR A 139 7.18 14.56 6.91
C THR A 139 6.71 15.09 5.55
N VAL A 140 6.32 14.20 4.64
CA VAL A 140 5.70 14.53 3.36
C VAL A 140 4.50 13.62 3.17
N GLN A 141 3.30 14.20 3.12
CA GLN A 141 2.07 13.50 2.73
C GLN A 141 1.88 13.54 1.21
N VAL A 142 1.14 12.57 0.70
CA VAL A 142 0.57 12.67 -0.65
C VAL A 142 -0.40 13.85 -0.67
N GLU A 143 -0.33 14.66 -1.73
CA GLU A 143 -1.21 15.82 -1.85
C GLU A 143 -2.67 15.40 -2.05
N GLY A 144 -3.59 16.11 -1.41
CA GLY A 144 -5.03 15.87 -1.49
C GLY A 144 -5.79 16.68 -0.43
N VAL A 145 -7.06 16.96 -0.68
CA VAL A 145 -7.96 17.60 0.28
C VAL A 145 -8.88 16.53 0.83
N ASP A 146 -8.87 16.33 2.16
CA ASP A 146 -9.66 15.29 2.84
C ASP A 146 -9.45 13.88 2.26
N GLY A 147 -8.21 13.58 1.85
CA GLY A 147 -7.83 12.31 1.23
C GLY A 147 -8.18 12.19 -0.26
N VAL A 148 -8.74 13.25 -0.86
CA VAL A 148 -9.16 13.25 -2.26
C VAL A 148 -8.22 14.07 -3.14
N ASN A 149 -7.72 13.46 -4.22
CA ASN A 149 -6.98 14.13 -5.29
C ASN A 149 -7.42 13.60 -6.67
N PRO A 150 -8.22 14.36 -7.42
CA PRO A 150 -8.72 13.95 -8.73
C PRO A 150 -7.62 13.70 -9.78
N ALA A 151 -6.46 14.34 -9.64
CA ALA A 151 -5.35 14.21 -10.58
C ALA A 151 -4.47 12.99 -10.29
N ALA A 152 -4.69 12.30 -9.17
CA ALA A 152 -3.67 11.44 -8.60
C ALA A 152 -3.33 10.19 -9.42
N HIS A 153 -4.28 9.72 -10.22
CA HIS A 153 -4.10 8.59 -11.13
C HIS A 153 -3.09 8.84 -12.26
N ASN A 154 -2.62 10.07 -12.45
CA ASN A 154 -1.67 10.44 -13.51
C ASN A 154 -0.22 10.50 -13.02
N TYR A 155 0.01 10.42 -11.71
CA TYR A 155 1.31 10.70 -11.12
C TYR A 155 1.68 9.70 -10.04
N VAL A 156 2.96 9.70 -9.70
CA VAL A 156 3.48 9.08 -8.47
C VAL A 156 3.83 10.19 -7.53
N TYR A 157 3.35 10.07 -6.30
CA TYR A 157 3.55 11.06 -5.26
C TYR A 157 4.60 10.59 -4.27
N PRO A 158 5.46 11.49 -3.77
CA PRO A 158 6.31 11.17 -2.65
C PRO A 158 5.46 11.05 -1.37
N LEU A 159 5.70 10.00 -0.61
CA LEU A 159 5.33 9.88 0.79
C LEU A 159 6.63 9.69 1.57
N THR A 160 6.89 10.56 2.55
CA THR A 160 8.10 10.45 3.36
C THR A 160 7.74 10.24 4.81
N ALA A 161 8.21 9.13 5.35
CA ALA A 161 8.14 8.83 6.78
C ALA A 161 9.55 8.93 7.37
N ALA A 162 9.68 9.41 8.59
CA ALA A 162 10.95 9.47 9.30
C ALA A 162 10.78 8.99 10.73
N PHE A 163 11.67 8.10 11.16
CA PHE A 163 11.88 7.85 12.58
C PHE A 163 13.10 8.71 12.96
N TYR A 164 12.92 9.67 13.86
CA TYR A 164 14.05 10.44 14.36
C TYR A 164 14.76 9.58 15.42
N PRO A 165 16.01 9.16 15.19
CA PRO A 165 16.77 8.41 16.19
C PRO A 165 17.13 9.26 17.42
#